data_AF-A0A8H7SDH1-F1
#
_entry.id   AF-A0A8H7SDH1-F1
#
_cell.length_a   1.000
_cell.length_b   1.000
_cell.length_c   1.000
_cell.angle_alpha   90.00
_cell.angle_beta   90.00
_cell.angle_gamma   90.00
#
_symmetry.space_group_name_H-M   'P 1'
#
loop_
_entity.id
_entity.type
_entity.pdbx_description
1 polymer ?
#
loop_
_entity_poly.entity_id
_entity_poly.type
_entity_poly.pdbx_seq_one_letter_code
_entity_poly.pdbx_strand_id
1 'polypeptide(L)'
;MSSASTSTEAPQPTFVQPQSYKVDLEPGKHRGGPFKPKKIVVDEAKTYSLCGCKYTHNKDGFCDGTHRKEEGIKKYNEFLLKANGKLKDEAEQLKNQLESADRQQKLIITALSVAVLAIGYAAKYTAFFNKQ
;
A
#
# COMPACT_ATOMS: atom_id res chain seq x y z
N MET A 1 -16.49 33.96 -57.45
CA MET A 1 -15.11 33.89 -56.92
C MET A 1 -15.24 33.41 -55.49
N SER A 2 -15.13 32.10 -55.26
CA SER A 2 -15.30 31.50 -53.94
C SER A 2 -13.96 31.52 -53.21
N SER A 3 -13.87 32.35 -52.17
CA SER A 3 -12.72 32.43 -51.29
C SER A 3 -12.73 31.24 -50.34
N ALA A 4 -11.81 30.30 -50.53
CA ALA A 4 -11.57 29.21 -49.59
C ALA A 4 -10.74 29.72 -48.41
N SER A 5 -11.36 29.83 -47.24
CA SER A 5 -10.69 30.10 -45.97
C SER A 5 -10.01 28.82 -45.49
N THR A 6 -8.71 28.70 -45.74
CA THR A 6 -7.84 27.71 -45.10
C THR A 6 -7.67 28.07 -43.62
N SER A 7 -8.38 27.35 -42.76
CA SER A 7 -8.15 27.36 -41.32
C SER A 7 -6.88 26.57 -41.01
N THR A 8 -5.81 27.25 -40.61
CA THR A 8 -4.60 26.64 -40.07
C THR A 8 -4.92 26.07 -38.69
N GLU A 9 -5.34 24.81 -38.63
CA GLU A 9 -5.57 24.10 -37.36
C GLU A 9 -4.22 23.74 -36.74
N ALA A 10 -3.96 24.27 -35.54
CA ALA A 10 -2.72 23.99 -34.80
C ALA A 10 -2.60 22.48 -34.51
N PRO A 11 -1.38 21.90 -34.57
CA PRO A 11 -1.20 20.48 -34.35
C PRO A 11 -1.66 20.09 -32.94
N GLN A 12 -2.53 19.08 -32.86
CA GLN A 12 -3.01 18.52 -31.62
C GLN A 12 -1.81 18.05 -30.75
N PRO A 13 -1.83 18.27 -29.42
CA PRO A 13 -0.72 17.87 -28.55
C PRO A 13 -0.58 16.35 -28.52
N THR A 14 0.46 15.83 -29.16
CA THR A 14 0.80 14.41 -29.09
C THR A 14 1.43 14.12 -27.73
N PHE A 15 0.73 13.34 -26.90
CA PHE A 15 1.23 12.89 -25.61
C PHE A 15 2.28 11.79 -25.81
N VAL A 16 3.54 12.20 -26.02
CA VAL A 16 4.68 11.28 -26.06
C VAL A 16 5.09 11.00 -24.61
N GLN A 17 4.45 10.01 -23.97
CA GLN A 17 5.08 9.43 -22.78
C GLN A 17 6.33 8.66 -23.23
N PRO A 18 7.53 8.97 -22.69
CA PRO A 18 8.67 8.05 -22.85
C PRO A 18 8.22 6.68 -22.32
N GLN A 19 8.51 5.61 -23.07
CA GLN A 19 8.09 4.21 -22.86
C GLN A 19 7.42 4.00 -21.50
N SER A 20 6.11 3.73 -21.51
CA SER A 20 5.25 3.59 -20.33
C SER A 20 6.03 3.27 -19.05
N TYR A 21 6.44 4.30 -18.30
CA TYR A 21 6.60 4.06 -16.88
C TYR A 21 5.18 3.75 -16.46
N LYS A 22 4.94 2.51 -16.05
CA LYS A 22 3.67 2.16 -15.43
C LYS A 22 3.56 3.04 -14.19
N VAL A 23 2.92 4.18 -14.34
CA VAL A 23 2.19 4.77 -13.22
C VAL A 23 1.07 3.78 -13.06
N ASP A 24 1.27 2.81 -12.18
CA ASP A 24 0.18 2.01 -11.66
C ASP A 24 -0.67 2.97 -10.80
N LEU A 25 -1.35 3.91 -11.47
CA LEU A 25 -2.47 4.65 -10.93
C LEU A 25 -3.56 3.60 -10.82
N GLU A 26 -3.49 2.78 -9.76
CA GLU A 26 -4.59 1.90 -9.38
C GLU A 26 -5.85 2.76 -9.42
N PRO A 27 -6.79 2.47 -10.34
CA PRO A 27 -7.96 3.31 -10.52
C PRO A 27 -8.74 3.32 -9.21
N GLY A 28 -8.76 4.48 -8.56
CA GLY A 28 -9.54 4.69 -7.34
C GLY A 28 -8.79 4.64 -6.01
N LYS A 29 -7.46 4.48 -5.96
CA LYS A 29 -6.71 4.61 -4.69
C LYS A 29 -6.77 6.01 -4.06
N HIS A 30 -7.20 7.00 -4.83
CA HIS A 30 -7.51 8.36 -4.37
C HIS A 30 -8.98 8.52 -3.90
N ARG A 31 -9.86 7.52 -4.10
CA ARG A 31 -11.26 7.59 -3.67
C ARG A 31 -11.31 7.56 -2.15
N GLY A 32 -11.88 8.61 -1.56
CA GLY A 32 -11.96 8.79 -0.11
C GLY A 32 -10.69 9.39 0.53
N GLY A 33 -9.64 9.61 -0.26
CA GLY A 33 -8.45 10.35 0.20
C GLY A 33 -8.67 11.86 0.17
N PRO A 34 -7.84 12.65 0.88
CA PRO A 34 -7.92 14.12 0.87
C PRO A 34 -7.47 14.72 -0.47
N PHE A 35 -6.84 13.93 -1.34
CA PHE A 35 -6.27 14.39 -2.61
C PHE A 35 -7.19 14.03 -3.79
N LYS A 36 -7.47 15.03 -4.64
CA LYS A 36 -8.22 14.86 -5.89
C LYS A 36 -7.27 14.99 -7.08
N PRO A 37 -7.46 14.19 -8.16
CA PRO A 37 -6.67 14.34 -9.37
C PRO A 37 -6.91 15.72 -9.99
N LYS A 38 -5.85 16.38 -10.46
CA LYS A 38 -5.94 17.65 -11.19
C LYS A 38 -5.91 17.37 -12.69
N LYS A 39 -6.85 17.96 -13.43
CA LYS A 39 -6.84 17.96 -14.90
C LYS A 39 -5.80 18.97 -15.39
N ILE A 40 -4.92 18.55 -16.28
CA ILE A 40 -3.92 19.38 -16.93
C ILE A 40 -4.38 19.62 -18.36
N VAL A 41 -4.43 20.88 -18.77
CA VAL A 41 -4.75 21.32 -20.13
C VAL A 41 -3.52 22.08 -20.65
N VAL A 42 -3.11 21.79 -21.88
CA VAL A 42 -1.96 22.41 -22.53
C VAL A 42 -2.38 22.95 -23.88
N ASP A 43 -1.92 24.15 -24.21
CA ASP A 43 -2.31 24.84 -25.45
C ASP A 43 -1.37 24.51 -26.62
N GLU A 44 -0.15 24.08 -26.33
CA GLU A 44 0.90 23.83 -27.32
C GLU A 44 1.37 22.37 -27.30
N ALA A 45 1.65 21.83 -28.49
CA ALA A 45 2.26 20.53 -28.65
C ALA A 45 3.76 20.58 -28.32
N LYS A 46 4.13 20.37 -27.06
CA LYS A 46 5.52 20.25 -26.61
C LYS A 46 5.68 19.23 -25.49
N THR A 47 6.93 18.91 -25.17
CA THR A 47 7.26 18.02 -24.05
C THR A 47 7.06 18.76 -22.72
N TYR A 48 6.21 18.22 -21.85
CA TYR A 48 5.99 18.73 -20.50
C TYR A 48 6.49 17.73 -19.46
N SER A 49 7.21 18.23 -18.46
CA SER A 49 7.63 17.45 -17.30
C SER A 49 6.57 17.53 -16.21
N LEU A 50 5.95 16.41 -15.84
CA LEU A 50 4.94 16.35 -14.77
C LEU A 50 5.57 16.04 -13.40
N CYS A 51 4.94 16.50 -12.33
CA CYS A 51 5.42 16.25 -10.98
C CYS A 51 5.20 14.79 -10.54
N GLY A 52 6.31 14.07 -10.34
CA GLY A 52 6.33 12.71 -9.77
C GLY A 52 6.28 12.69 -8.24
N CYS A 53 7.00 13.61 -7.57
CA CYS A 53 7.20 13.61 -6.11
C CYS A 53 6.00 14.10 -5.29
N LYS A 54 4.94 14.62 -5.93
CA LYS A 54 3.73 15.17 -5.29
C LYS A 54 3.98 16.34 -4.33
N TYR A 55 5.03 17.12 -4.61
CA TYR A 55 5.37 18.31 -3.83
C TYR A 55 5.87 19.47 -4.69
N THR A 56 5.31 19.63 -5.88
CA THR A 56 5.55 20.82 -6.68
C THR A 56 4.78 22.02 -6.13
N HIS A 57 5.38 23.19 -6.21
CA HIS A 57 4.73 24.50 -5.98
C HIS A 57 4.09 25.05 -7.25
N ASN A 58 4.33 24.43 -8.41
CA ASN A 58 3.64 24.75 -9.64
C ASN A 58 2.18 24.30 -9.52
N LYS A 59 1.26 25.27 -9.51
CA LYS A 59 -0.17 25.03 -9.34
C LYS A 59 -0.70 24.04 -10.37
N ASP A 60 -0.17 24.02 -11.58
CA ASP A 60 -0.64 23.18 -12.69
C ASP A 60 -0.08 21.76 -12.69
N GLY A 61 0.74 21.42 -11.70
CA GLY A 61 1.21 20.04 -11.48
C GLY A 61 2.44 19.67 -12.32
N PHE A 62 3.06 20.65 -12.99
CA PHE A 62 4.34 20.46 -13.68
C PHE A 62 5.50 20.31 -12.68
N CYS A 63 6.58 19.69 -13.14
CA CYS A 63 7.80 19.56 -12.37
C CYS A 63 8.54 20.91 -12.29
N ASP A 64 8.84 21.35 -11.08
CA ASP A 64 9.58 22.59 -10.76
C ASP A 64 10.96 22.31 -10.12
N GLY A 65 11.39 21.04 -10.12
CA GLY A 65 12.66 20.60 -9.53
C GLY A 65 12.66 20.54 -8.00
N THR A 66 11.52 20.77 -7.34
CA THR A 66 11.43 20.78 -5.86
C THR A 66 11.87 19.46 -5.22
N HIS A 67 11.75 18.33 -5.92
CA HIS A 67 12.25 17.02 -5.44
C HIS A 67 13.76 16.94 -5.25
N ARG A 68 14.54 17.88 -5.82
CA ARG A 68 15.99 17.97 -5.62
C ARG A 68 16.38 18.95 -4.52
N LYS A 69 15.43 19.75 -4.04
CA LYS A 69 15.64 20.73 -2.98
C LYS A 69 15.43 20.07 -1.63
N GLU A 70 15.99 20.69 -0.60
CA GLU A 70 15.90 20.21 0.78
C GLU A 70 14.45 19.96 1.22
N GLU A 71 13.53 20.85 0.86
CA GLU A 71 12.09 20.72 1.17
C GLU A 71 11.45 19.45 0.58
N GLY A 72 11.75 19.11 -0.69
CA GLY A 72 11.22 17.92 -1.34
C GLY A 72 11.85 16.65 -0.79
N ILE A 73 13.14 16.68 -0.47
CA ILE A 73 13.87 15.56 0.14
C ILE A 73 13.35 15.29 1.56
N LYS A 74 13.14 16.33 2.38
CA LYS A 74 12.56 16.20 3.72
C LYS A 74 11.19 15.53 3.68
N LYS A 75 10.33 15.95 2.76
CA LYS A 75 9.00 15.36 2.62
C LYS A 75 9.06 13.89 2.18
N TYR A 76 9.94 13.56 1.23
CA TYR A 76 10.18 12.17 0.85
C TYR A 76 10.63 11.31 2.05
N ASN A 77 11.58 11.81 2.85
CA ASN A 77 12.07 11.13 4.04
C ASN A 77 10.97 10.96 5.10
N GLU A 78 10.10 11.94 5.28
CA GLU A 78 8.94 11.82 6.18
C GLU A 78 8.02 10.67 5.77
N PHE A 79 7.71 10.55 4.47
CA PHE A 79 6.90 9.44 3.96
C PHE A 79 7.57 8.07 4.21
N LEU A 80 8.89 7.97 3.99
CA LEU A 80 9.64 6.74 4.27
C LEU A 80 9.63 6.39 5.76
N LEU A 81 9.85 7.37 6.64
CA LEU A 81 9.82 7.16 8.09
C LEU A 81 8.45 6.69 8.57
N LYS A 82 7.37 7.26 8.02
CA LYS A 82 6.00 6.82 8.32
C LYS A 82 5.74 5.38 7.87
N ALA A 83 6.16 5.02 6.66
CA ALA A 83 6.04 3.64 6.16
C ALA A 83 6.84 2.67 7.05
N ASN A 84 8.06 3.05 7.45
CA ASN A 84 8.89 2.27 8.37
C ASN A 84 8.25 2.11 9.76
N GLY A 85 7.57 3.14 10.26
CA GLY A 85 6.78 3.06 11.50
C GLY A 85 5.67 2.00 11.39
N LYS A 86 4.84 2.08 10.34
CA LYS A 86 3.77 1.11 10.09
C LYS A 86 4.29 -0.33 9.98
N LEU A 87 5.43 -0.52 9.31
CA LEU A 87 6.06 -1.85 9.21
C LEU A 87 6.52 -2.39 10.57
N LYS A 88 6.99 -1.52 11.48
CA LYS A 88 7.34 -1.91 12.84
C LYS A 88 6.09 -2.29 13.64
N ASP A 89 5.03 -1.50 13.53
CA ASP A 89 3.75 -1.78 14.21
C ASP A 89 3.17 -3.12 13.72
N GLU A 90 3.18 -3.36 12.41
CA GLU A 90 2.78 -4.64 11.81
C GLU A 90 3.65 -5.80 12.29
N ALA A 91 4.97 -5.61 12.39
CA ALA A 91 5.88 -6.63 12.90
C ALA A 91 5.65 -6.94 14.38
N GLU A 92 5.37 -5.92 15.20
CA GLU A 92 5.04 -6.09 16.61
C GLU A 92 3.69 -6.80 16.78
N GLN A 93 2.68 -6.42 15.99
CA GLN A 93 1.38 -7.09 15.98
C GLN A 93 1.51 -8.58 15.60
N LEU A 94 2.30 -8.90 14.57
CA LEU A 94 2.55 -10.28 14.16
C LEU A 94 3.27 -11.08 15.26
N LYS A 95 4.22 -10.48 15.98
CA LYS A 95 4.87 -11.12 17.13
C LYS A 95 3.89 -11.40 18.27
N ASN A 96 3.02 -10.46 18.59
CA ASN A 96 1.98 -10.64 19.61
C ASN A 96 0.99 -11.74 19.19
N GLN A 97 0.63 -11.80 17.90
CA GLN A 97 -0.18 -12.88 17.35
C GLN A 97 0.52 -14.24 17.47
N LEU A 98 1.81 -14.32 17.13
CA LEU A 98 2.61 -15.53 17.29
C LEU A 98 2.67 -15.97 18.75
N GLU A 99 2.93 -15.05 19.69
CA GLU A 99 2.96 -15.37 21.13
C GLU A 99 1.58 -15.84 21.62
N SER A 100 0.50 -15.21 21.15
CA SER A 100 -0.85 -15.63 21.49
C SER A 100 -1.19 -17.02 20.94
N ALA A 101 -0.72 -17.34 19.74
CA ALA A 101 -0.90 -18.65 19.11
C ALA A 101 -0.08 -19.73 19.83
N ASP A 102 1.17 -19.46 20.19
CA ASP A 102 2.01 -20.38 20.98
C ASP A 102 1.41 -20.63 22.37
N ARG A 103 0.90 -19.57 23.01
CA ARG A 103 0.19 -19.69 24.30
C ARG A 103 -1.07 -20.54 24.16
N GLN A 104 -1.88 -20.34 23.11
CA GLN A 104 -3.05 -21.17 22.84
C GLN A 104 -2.67 -22.62 22.55
N GLN A 105 -1.64 -22.86 21.74
CA GLN A 105 -1.17 -24.20 21.42
C GLN A 105 -0.69 -24.93 22.69
N LYS A 106 0.08 -24.24 23.56
CA LYS A 106 0.51 -24.79 24.86
C LYS A 106 -0.68 -25.18 25.73
N LEU A 107 -1.68 -24.30 25.85
CA LEU A 107 -2.89 -24.59 26.63
C LEU A 107 -3.63 -25.82 26.09
N ILE A 108 -3.83 -25.90 24.76
CA ILE A 108 -4.48 -27.04 24.11
C ILE A 108 -3.70 -28.33 24.38
N ILE A 109 -2.38 -28.33 24.20
CA ILE A 109 -1.53 -29.50 24.44
C ILE A 109 -1.62 -29.96 25.90
N THR A 110 -1.56 -29.02 26.85
CA THR A 110 -1.68 -29.37 28.28
C THR A 110 -3.06 -29.90 28.65
N ALA A 111 -4.14 -29.38 28.06
CA ALA A 111 -5.49 -29.88 28.31
C ALA A 111 -5.68 -31.29 27.75
N LEU A 112 -5.20 -31.54 26.52
CA LEU A 112 -5.27 -32.85 25.88
C LEU A 112 -4.45 -33.91 26.64
N SER A 113 -3.25 -33.56 27.12
CA SER A 113 -2.41 -34.51 27.86
C SER A 113 -3.06 -34.93 29.19
N VAL A 114 -3.65 -33.99 29.93
CA VAL A 114 -4.39 -34.27 31.17
C VAL A 114 -5.61 -35.15 30.89
N ALA A 115 -6.35 -34.89 29.81
CA ALA A 115 -7.51 -35.70 29.43
C ALA A 115 -7.12 -37.15 29.10
N VAL A 116 -6.03 -37.35 28.34
CA VAL A 116 -5.53 -38.70 28.02
C VAL A 116 -5.13 -39.46 29.27
N LEU A 117 -4.44 -38.80 30.22
CA LEU A 117 -4.08 -39.43 31.50
C LEU A 117 -5.30 -39.81 32.32
N ALA A 118 -6.32 -38.94 32.41
CA ALA A 118 -7.54 -39.22 33.15
C ALA A 118 -8.32 -40.41 32.56
N ILE A 119 -8.46 -40.48 31.23
CA ILE A 119 -9.10 -41.62 30.54
C ILE A 119 -8.32 -42.92 30.80
N GLY A 120 -6.98 -42.88 30.69
CA GLY A 120 -6.13 -44.03 30.99
C GLY A 120 -6.28 -44.51 32.44
N TYR A 121 -6.37 -43.58 33.39
CA TYR A 121 -6.59 -43.90 34.81
C TYR A 121 -7.97 -44.52 35.04
N ALA A 122 -9.03 -43.97 34.45
CA ALA A 122 -10.39 -44.50 34.54
C ALA A 122 -10.51 -45.91 33.92
N ALA A 123 -9.87 -46.15 32.77
CA ALA A 123 -9.83 -47.47 32.14
C ALA A 123 -9.10 -48.50 33.02
N LYS A 124 -7.98 -48.11 33.64
CA LYS A 124 -7.25 -48.97 34.59
C LYS A 124 -8.08 -49.27 35.85
N TYR A 125 -8.80 -48.27 36.36
CA TYR A 125 -9.63 -48.39 37.56
C TYR A 125 -10.83 -49.30 37.29
N THR A 126 -11.57 -49.08 36.20
CA THR A 126 -12.70 -49.94 35.80
C THR A 126 -12.27 -51.39 35.56
N ALA A 127 -11.12 -51.62 34.92
CA ALA A 127 -10.57 -52.97 34.75
C ALA A 127 -10.15 -53.63 36.08
N PHE A 128 -9.72 -52.86 37.08
CA PHE A 128 -9.39 -53.38 38.41
C PHE A 128 -10.65 -53.82 39.18
N PHE A 129 -11.73 -53.03 39.13
CA PHE A 129 -12.99 -53.37 39.80
C PHE A 129 -13.76 -54.52 39.12
N ASN A 130 -13.62 -54.67 37.80
CA ASN A 130 -14.28 -55.77 37.07
C ASN A 130 -13.52 -57.12 37.19
N LYS A 131 -12.40 -57.16 37.92
CA LYS A 131 -11.56 -58.35 38.12
C LYS A 131 -11.62 -58.89 39.57
N GLN A 132 -12.34 -58.21 40.47
CA GLN A 132 -12.79 -58.77 41.76
C GLN A 132 -14.14 -59.46 41.57
#